data_AF-A0A1Y6FWB2-F1
#
_entry.id   AF-A0A1Y6FWB2-F1
#
_cell.length_a   1.000
_cell.length_b   1.000
_cell.length_c   1.000
_cell.angle_alpha   90.00
_cell.angle_beta   90.00
_cell.angle_gamma   90.00
#
_symmetry.space_group_name_H-M   'P 1'
#
loop_
_entity.id
_entity.type
_entity.pdbx_description
1 polymer ?
#
loop_
_entity_poly.entity_id
_entity_poly.type
_entity_poly.pdbx_seq_one_letter_code
_entity_poly.pdbx_strand_id
1 'polypeptide(L)'
;MYILKNVPDKLFSPEYYMETEGYDIRLAVLKMNDFLETLGDAYIGLTYANPEEHPNINELELAFIRRIHLRHAVIDLNNCFDLLLQISWFFYRIWNEFNPGGSLYQPNRLNNGKDWSGNPITIIRNNDGWVETAEESCSLKKVLNYFSAQNDPALLNLIQTFESFKNTNIFNSSKSFTVRTIANQIKHKHSLKVKEINKPFDFNVDTPQGKTNLRDNKMGLACTIPFFDEAAPNTVVGNLKMEFKDDLYIDIEYNSGEKFRAKDYIKNESLYSLDEIHKELINYANDIIDLFEDVSKLIDAHLEFNPLLESAKFKSTSLNLDKFFK
;
A
#
# COMPACT_ATOMS: atom_id res chain seq x y z
N MET A 1 -7.13 13.37 18.65
CA MET A 1 -7.85 13.28 17.37
C MET A 1 -6.86 13.65 16.27
N TYR A 2 -6.68 12.79 15.27
CA TYR A 2 -5.86 13.11 14.08
C TYR A 2 -6.83 13.62 13.02
N ILE A 3 -6.55 14.78 12.45
CA ILE A 3 -7.45 15.43 11.49
C ILE A 3 -6.94 15.09 10.09
N LEU A 4 -7.82 14.50 9.28
CA LEU A 4 -7.59 14.33 7.86
C LEU A 4 -7.72 15.70 7.16
N LYS A 5 -6.81 16.00 6.23
CA LYS A 5 -6.97 17.13 5.30
C LYS A 5 -8.17 16.88 4.38
N ASN A 6 -8.67 17.91 3.72
CA ASN A 6 -9.66 17.70 2.66
C ASN A 6 -8.96 17.05 1.46
N VAL A 7 -9.58 16.01 0.89
CA VAL A 7 -9.17 15.49 -0.43
C VAL A 7 -9.40 16.59 -1.47
N PRO A 8 -8.42 16.90 -2.35
CA PRO A 8 -8.62 17.85 -3.44
C PRO A 8 -9.78 17.47 -4.36
N ASP A 9 -10.47 18.47 -4.91
CA ASP A 9 -11.52 18.23 -5.90
C ASP A 9 -10.97 17.57 -7.16
N LYS A 10 -11.73 16.62 -7.73
CA LYS A 10 -11.37 15.99 -9.00
C LYS A 10 -11.35 17.02 -10.14
N LEU A 11 -10.43 16.80 -11.07
CA LEU A 11 -10.47 17.47 -12.36
C LEU A 11 -11.64 16.94 -13.19
N PHE A 12 -12.00 17.66 -14.26
CA PHE A 12 -12.95 17.15 -15.24
C PHE A 12 -12.39 15.88 -15.93
N SER A 13 -13.23 15.16 -16.65
CA SER A 13 -12.77 14.03 -17.48
C SER A 13 -11.72 14.50 -18.50
N PRO A 14 -10.72 13.69 -18.87
CA PRO A 14 -9.59 14.14 -19.68
C PRO A 14 -9.97 14.82 -21.01
N GLU A 15 -11.11 14.48 -21.60
CA GLU A 15 -11.63 15.06 -22.84
C GLU A 15 -11.81 16.58 -22.78
N TYR A 16 -12.10 17.10 -21.58
CA TYR A 16 -12.29 18.54 -21.30
C TYR A 16 -11.02 19.36 -21.43
N TYR A 17 -9.84 18.74 -21.46
CA TYR A 17 -8.56 19.43 -21.53
C TYR A 17 -7.97 19.35 -22.94
N MET A 18 -7.26 20.40 -23.36
CA MET A 18 -6.52 20.45 -24.61
C MET A 18 -5.18 19.71 -24.47
N GLU A 19 -4.67 19.14 -25.55
CA GLU A 19 -3.30 18.62 -25.59
C GLU A 19 -2.32 19.67 -26.10
N THR A 20 -1.17 19.79 -25.44
CA THR A 20 -0.08 20.69 -25.81
C THR A 20 1.10 19.89 -26.33
N GLU A 21 1.70 20.33 -27.44
CA GLU A 21 2.87 19.66 -28.00
C GLU A 21 4.01 19.59 -26.97
N GLY A 22 4.57 18.40 -26.77
CA GLY A 22 5.57 18.12 -25.74
C GLY A 22 5.05 17.44 -24.47
N TYR A 23 3.75 17.52 -24.17
CA TYR A 23 3.16 17.01 -22.94
C TYR A 23 2.07 15.96 -23.19
N ASP A 24 1.75 15.10 -22.21
CA ASP A 24 0.56 14.23 -22.26
C ASP A 24 -0.45 14.68 -21.19
N ILE A 25 -1.16 15.77 -21.48
CA ILE A 25 -2.03 16.44 -20.51
C ILE A 25 -3.19 15.51 -20.12
N ARG A 26 -3.83 14.84 -21.08
CA ARG A 26 -5.00 14.01 -20.80
C ARG A 26 -4.65 12.76 -20.00
N LEU A 27 -3.47 12.19 -20.22
CA LEU A 27 -2.97 11.07 -19.41
C LEU A 27 -2.58 11.53 -18.01
N ALA A 28 -1.99 12.72 -17.87
CA ALA A 28 -1.70 13.31 -16.56
C ALA A 28 -2.99 13.59 -15.76
N VAL A 29 -4.01 14.19 -16.39
CA VAL A 29 -5.34 14.42 -15.80
C VAL A 29 -6.02 13.10 -15.42
N LEU A 30 -5.93 12.06 -16.27
CA LEU A 30 -6.42 10.72 -15.94
C LEU A 30 -5.74 10.21 -14.66
N LYS A 31 -4.41 10.30 -14.56
CA LYS A 31 -3.67 9.84 -13.37
C LYS A 31 -3.89 10.70 -12.12
N MET A 32 -4.17 11.99 -12.27
CA MET A 32 -4.62 12.83 -11.16
C MET A 32 -5.99 12.37 -10.64
N ASN A 33 -6.92 12.04 -11.54
CA ASN A 33 -8.23 11.50 -11.14
C ASN A 33 -8.14 10.08 -10.56
N ASP A 34 -7.33 9.16 -11.15
CA ASP A 34 -7.06 7.82 -10.60
C ASP A 34 -6.48 7.91 -9.16
N PHE A 35 -5.56 8.86 -8.93
CA PHE A 35 -5.00 9.14 -7.62
C PHE A 35 -6.07 9.64 -6.63
N LEU A 36 -6.88 10.63 -7.01
CA LEU A 36 -7.92 11.19 -6.16
C LEU A 36 -9.06 10.19 -5.88
N GLU A 37 -9.34 9.27 -6.80
CA GLU A 37 -10.25 8.13 -6.57
C GLU A 37 -9.70 7.18 -5.53
N THR A 38 -8.46 6.71 -5.72
CA THR A 38 -7.80 5.79 -4.78
C THR A 38 -7.64 6.43 -3.39
N LEU A 39 -7.36 7.73 -3.33
CA LEU A 39 -7.31 8.49 -2.08
C LEU A 39 -8.70 8.64 -1.43
N GLY A 40 -9.75 8.85 -2.22
CA GLY A 40 -11.14 8.87 -1.75
C GLY A 40 -11.59 7.55 -1.12
N ASP A 41 -11.27 6.42 -1.76
CA ASP A 41 -11.56 5.08 -1.24
C ASP A 41 -10.77 4.80 0.05
N ALA A 42 -9.51 5.22 0.12
CA ALA A 42 -8.74 5.19 1.36
C ALA A 42 -9.42 6.01 2.48
N TYR A 43 -9.90 7.22 2.17
CA TYR A 43 -10.58 8.10 3.12
C TYR A 43 -11.88 7.48 3.66
N ILE A 44 -12.67 6.81 2.82
CA ILE A 44 -13.82 6.01 3.25
C ILE A 44 -13.37 4.94 4.26
N GLY A 45 -12.27 4.24 3.97
CA GLY A 45 -11.65 3.27 4.88
C GLY A 45 -11.16 3.87 6.21
N LEU A 46 -10.63 5.09 6.22
CA LEU A 46 -10.19 5.75 7.46
C LEU A 46 -11.39 6.22 8.30
N THR A 47 -12.39 6.85 7.67
CA THR A 47 -13.61 7.32 8.34
C THR A 47 -14.33 6.17 9.04
N TYR A 48 -14.68 5.09 8.32
CA TYR A 48 -15.36 3.94 8.93
C TYR A 48 -14.47 3.09 9.85
N ALA A 49 -13.16 3.37 9.93
CA ALA A 49 -12.26 2.81 10.93
C ALA A 49 -12.16 3.65 12.22
N ASN A 50 -12.78 4.83 12.29
CA ASN A 50 -12.90 5.60 13.52
C ASN A 50 -13.93 4.95 14.46
N PRO A 51 -13.58 4.62 15.73
CA PRO A 51 -14.55 4.15 16.73
C PRO A 51 -15.78 5.04 16.91
N GLU A 52 -15.66 6.34 16.69
CA GLU A 52 -16.74 7.32 16.89
C GLU A 52 -17.91 7.14 15.91
N GLU A 53 -17.68 6.54 14.73
CA GLU A 53 -18.74 6.20 13.75
C GLU A 53 -19.61 5.00 14.20
N HIS A 54 -19.20 4.28 15.25
CA HIS A 54 -19.80 3.01 15.69
C HIS A 54 -20.24 3.02 17.16
N PRO A 55 -21.03 4.03 17.63
CA PRO A 55 -21.21 4.34 19.06
C PRO A 55 -21.97 3.30 19.89
N ASN A 56 -22.43 2.19 19.30
CA ASN A 56 -23.20 1.13 19.98
C ASN A 56 -22.70 -0.29 19.67
N ILE A 57 -21.48 -0.44 19.12
CA ILE A 57 -20.91 -1.75 18.75
C ILE A 57 -19.99 -2.27 19.87
N ASN A 58 -20.00 -3.58 20.11
CA ASN A 58 -19.09 -4.21 21.09
C ASN A 58 -17.63 -4.20 20.60
N GLU A 59 -16.66 -4.24 21.53
CA GLU A 59 -15.23 -4.08 21.21
C GLU A 59 -14.69 -5.07 20.17
N LEU A 60 -15.18 -6.32 20.17
CA LEU A 60 -14.69 -7.36 19.26
C LEU A 60 -15.21 -7.16 17.84
N GLU A 61 -16.50 -6.90 17.69
CA GLU A 61 -17.14 -6.58 16.41
C GLU A 61 -16.59 -5.27 15.83
N LEU A 62 -16.39 -4.26 16.68
CA LEU A 62 -15.72 -3.02 16.32
C LEU A 62 -14.29 -3.29 15.82
N ALA A 63 -13.52 -4.15 16.50
CA ALA A 63 -12.18 -4.51 16.05
C ALA A 63 -12.19 -5.19 14.66
N PHE A 64 -13.19 -6.02 14.36
CA PHE A 64 -13.35 -6.62 13.03
C PHE A 64 -13.70 -5.60 11.94
N ILE A 65 -14.67 -4.72 12.21
CA ILE A 65 -15.07 -3.63 11.30
C ILE A 65 -13.85 -2.75 10.98
N ARG A 66 -13.20 -2.22 12.02
CA ARG A 66 -12.01 -1.38 11.89
C ARG A 66 -10.88 -2.09 11.14
N ARG A 67 -10.63 -3.38 11.41
CA ARG A 67 -9.63 -4.18 10.69
C ARG A 67 -9.93 -4.29 9.20
N ILE A 68 -11.20 -4.44 8.80
CA ILE A 68 -11.60 -4.55 7.39
C ILE A 68 -11.35 -3.23 6.68
N HIS A 69 -11.82 -2.12 7.24
CA HIS A 69 -11.67 -0.80 6.64
C HIS A 69 -10.19 -0.33 6.59
N LEU A 70 -9.42 -0.52 7.68
CA LEU A 70 -7.98 -0.23 7.68
C LEU A 70 -7.20 -1.12 6.71
N ARG A 71 -7.62 -2.38 6.48
CA ARG A 71 -6.97 -3.25 5.48
C ARG A 71 -7.09 -2.66 4.07
N HIS A 72 -8.25 -2.09 3.72
CA HIS A 72 -8.44 -1.43 2.42
C HIS A 72 -7.61 -0.14 2.35
N ALA A 73 -7.78 0.76 3.32
CA ALA A 73 -7.01 2.02 3.37
C ALA A 73 -5.47 1.82 3.30
N VAL A 74 -4.92 0.74 3.89
CA VAL A 74 -3.48 0.39 3.73
C VAL A 74 -3.10 0.07 2.28
N ILE A 75 -3.94 -0.68 1.56
CA ILE A 75 -3.70 -1.05 0.16
C ILE A 75 -3.81 0.19 -0.72
N ASP A 76 -4.87 0.96 -0.53
CA ASP A 76 -5.20 2.11 -1.37
C ASP A 76 -4.17 3.23 -1.20
N LEU A 77 -3.81 3.59 0.04
CA LEU A 77 -2.72 4.55 0.30
C LEU A 77 -1.35 4.05 -0.19
N ASN A 78 -1.06 2.75 -0.09
CA ASN A 78 0.17 2.21 -0.66
C ASN A 78 0.23 2.37 -2.18
N ASN A 79 -0.91 2.29 -2.88
CA ASN A 79 -1.00 2.44 -4.33
C ASN A 79 -0.99 3.92 -4.76
N CYS A 80 -1.50 4.83 -3.92
CA CYS A 80 -1.52 6.27 -4.19
C CYS A 80 -0.14 6.83 -4.56
N PHE A 81 0.94 6.37 -3.93
CA PHE A 81 2.30 6.86 -4.28
C PHE A 81 2.76 6.42 -5.68
N ASP A 82 2.41 5.20 -6.10
CA ASP A 82 2.77 4.69 -7.42
C ASP A 82 1.94 5.43 -8.50
N LEU A 83 0.65 5.71 -8.25
CA LEU A 83 -0.18 6.58 -9.11
C LEU A 83 0.33 8.02 -9.19
N LEU A 84 0.75 8.59 -8.06
CA LEU A 84 1.29 9.95 -8.00
C LEU A 84 2.56 10.11 -8.85
N LEU A 85 3.40 9.08 -8.90
CA LEU A 85 4.55 9.05 -9.81
C LEU A 85 4.14 8.96 -11.29
N GLN A 86 3.06 8.24 -11.60
CA GLN A 86 2.55 8.12 -12.97
C GLN A 86 2.09 9.46 -13.56
N ILE A 87 1.62 10.39 -12.73
CA ILE A 87 1.21 11.75 -13.14
C ILE A 87 2.36 12.46 -13.88
N SER A 88 3.51 12.66 -13.21
CA SER A 88 4.68 13.31 -13.83
C SER A 88 5.31 12.45 -14.94
N TRP A 89 5.27 11.13 -14.78
CA TRP A 89 5.77 10.15 -15.76
C TRP A 89 5.11 10.28 -17.13
N PHE A 90 3.79 10.45 -17.16
CA PHE A 90 3.05 10.72 -18.40
C PHE A 90 3.16 12.18 -18.82
N PHE A 91 2.94 13.14 -17.92
CA PHE A 91 2.93 14.56 -18.27
C PHE A 91 4.18 15.00 -19.05
N TYR A 92 5.38 14.67 -18.53
CA TYR A 92 6.66 14.97 -19.18
C TYR A 92 7.13 13.90 -20.18
N ARG A 93 6.31 12.89 -20.45
CA ARG A 93 6.62 11.78 -21.37
C ARG A 93 7.90 11.02 -20.99
N ILE A 94 8.20 10.95 -19.69
CA ILE A 94 9.46 10.42 -19.13
C ILE A 94 9.72 8.98 -19.61
N TRP A 95 8.65 8.21 -19.84
CA TRP A 95 8.69 6.87 -20.43
C TRP A 95 9.47 6.78 -21.75
N ASN A 96 9.47 7.85 -22.57
CA ASN A 96 10.17 7.90 -23.85
C ASN A 96 11.70 7.90 -23.67
N GLU A 97 12.23 8.58 -22.65
CA GLU A 97 13.67 8.62 -22.39
C GLU A 97 14.23 7.29 -21.86
N PHE A 98 13.42 6.52 -21.14
CA PHE A 98 13.85 5.27 -20.51
C PHE A 98 13.40 4.00 -21.25
N ASN A 99 12.96 4.12 -22.50
CA ASN A 99 12.59 2.99 -23.36
C ASN A 99 13.42 2.82 -24.67
N PRO A 100 14.55 3.51 -24.98
CA PRO A 100 15.14 3.49 -26.33
C PRO A 100 15.44 2.06 -26.84
N GLY A 101 14.71 1.64 -27.88
CA GLY A 101 14.79 0.28 -28.45
C GLY A 101 13.99 -0.82 -27.71
N GLY A 102 13.20 -0.46 -26.69
CA GLY A 102 12.29 -1.35 -25.95
C GLY A 102 10.92 -1.55 -26.61
N SER A 103 9.99 -2.21 -25.90
CA SER A 103 8.72 -2.73 -26.46
C SER A 103 7.76 -1.67 -27.03
N LEU A 104 7.81 -0.42 -26.56
CA LEU A 104 7.03 0.71 -27.14
C LEU A 104 7.64 1.26 -28.45
N TYR A 105 8.67 0.61 -29.00
CA TYR A 105 9.23 0.89 -30.32
C TYR A 105 9.11 -0.32 -31.23
N GLN A 106 8.60 -0.12 -32.45
CA GLN A 106 8.60 -1.15 -33.48
C GLN A 106 9.82 -0.93 -34.38
N PRO A 107 10.56 -2.00 -34.73
CA PRO A 107 11.49 -1.95 -35.84
C PRO A 107 10.67 -1.71 -37.11
N ASN A 108 10.67 -0.48 -37.60
CA ASN A 108 10.05 -0.15 -38.88
C ASN A 108 10.68 -1.06 -39.96
N ARG A 109 9.91 -1.62 -40.88
CA ARG A 109 10.49 -2.42 -41.98
C ARG A 109 10.90 -1.59 -43.19
N LEU A 110 10.84 -0.25 -43.09
CA LEU A 110 11.03 0.69 -44.18
C LEU A 110 11.93 1.86 -43.76
N ASN A 111 12.89 2.20 -44.61
CA ASN A 111 14.13 2.87 -44.27
C ASN A 111 14.04 4.43 -44.34
N ASN A 112 14.04 5.19 -43.22
CA ASN A 112 14.40 6.64 -43.08
C ASN A 112 14.14 7.34 -41.69
N GLY A 113 14.64 6.81 -40.55
CA GLY A 113 14.92 7.63 -39.34
C GLY A 113 15.54 6.96 -38.07
N LYS A 114 16.79 6.49 -38.06
CA LYS A 114 17.17 5.13 -38.49
C LYS A 114 17.80 4.31 -37.32
N ASP A 115 17.34 3.08 -37.07
CA ASP A 115 18.01 2.06 -36.22
C ASP A 115 19.27 1.44 -36.89
N TRP A 116 19.89 0.41 -36.30
CA TRP A 116 21.22 -0.11 -36.72
C TRP A 116 21.27 -0.69 -38.14
N SER A 117 20.14 -1.13 -38.70
CA SER A 117 20.01 -1.53 -40.11
C SER A 117 19.41 -0.44 -40.98
N GLY A 118 18.58 0.40 -40.37
CA GLY A 118 18.21 1.69 -40.91
C GLY A 118 16.73 1.98 -40.88
N ASN A 119 16.05 2.04 -39.73
CA ASN A 119 14.59 2.18 -39.72
C ASN A 119 14.06 3.31 -38.81
N PRO A 120 13.12 4.19 -39.27
CA PRO A 120 12.52 5.27 -38.47
C PRO A 120 11.99 4.73 -37.15
N ILE A 121 12.57 5.17 -36.05
CA ILE A 121 12.09 4.82 -34.71
C ILE A 121 10.85 5.66 -34.43
N THR A 122 9.73 5.24 -35.01
CA THR A 122 8.42 5.82 -34.74
C THR A 122 8.04 5.45 -33.31
N ILE A 123 7.76 6.46 -32.48
CA ILE A 123 7.20 6.24 -31.15
C ILE A 123 5.84 5.57 -31.34
N ILE A 124 5.64 4.36 -30.81
CA ILE A 124 4.31 3.73 -30.82
C ILE A 124 3.45 4.34 -29.71
N ARG A 125 2.93 5.55 -29.98
CA ARG A 125 1.72 6.00 -29.31
C ARG A 125 0.52 5.35 -29.98
N ASN A 126 -0.50 5.05 -29.19
CA ASN A 126 -1.84 4.65 -29.65
C ASN A 126 -1.95 3.26 -30.32
N ASN A 127 -1.06 2.32 -30.00
CA ASN A 127 -1.38 0.89 -30.13
C ASN A 127 -1.98 0.37 -28.81
N ASP A 128 -2.89 -0.60 -28.89
CA ASP A 128 -3.48 -1.24 -27.70
C ASP A 128 -2.40 -1.74 -26.72
N GLY A 129 -2.55 -1.45 -25.42
CA GLY A 129 -1.62 -1.87 -24.36
C GLY A 129 -0.40 -0.97 -24.12
N TRP A 130 -0.26 0.16 -24.84
CA TRP A 130 0.93 1.02 -24.72
C TRP A 130 1.02 1.77 -23.39
N VAL A 131 -0.13 2.18 -22.83
CA VAL A 131 -0.20 2.96 -21.58
C VAL A 131 0.19 2.07 -20.41
N GLU A 132 -0.38 0.87 -20.35
CA GLU A 132 -0.14 -0.17 -19.36
C GLU A 132 1.34 -0.59 -19.35
N THR A 133 1.93 -0.79 -20.54
CA THR A 133 3.36 -1.07 -20.69
C THR A 133 4.24 0.10 -20.19
N ALA A 134 3.81 1.34 -20.41
CA ALA A 134 4.50 2.51 -19.89
C ALA A 134 4.38 2.61 -18.35
N GLU A 135 3.21 2.33 -17.78
CA GLU A 135 2.93 2.29 -16.33
C GLU A 135 3.78 1.26 -15.60
N GLU A 136 3.84 0.02 -16.08
CA GLU A 136 4.65 -1.07 -15.49
C GLU A 136 6.13 -0.70 -15.39
N SER A 137 6.61 0.16 -16.29
CA SER A 137 7.99 0.60 -16.35
C SER A 137 8.28 1.86 -15.51
N CYS A 138 7.25 2.51 -14.96
CA CYS A 138 7.38 3.68 -14.10
C CYS A 138 8.14 3.32 -12.80
N SER A 139 9.01 4.22 -12.35
CA SER A 139 9.62 4.10 -11.02
C SER A 139 10.18 5.44 -10.55
N LEU A 140 10.14 5.68 -9.24
CA LEU A 140 10.72 6.87 -8.62
C LEU A 140 12.14 7.16 -9.13
N LYS A 141 13.00 6.14 -9.25
CA LYS A 141 14.39 6.34 -9.72
C LYS A 141 14.44 6.97 -11.12
N LYS A 142 13.58 6.55 -12.05
CA LYS A 142 13.54 7.12 -13.40
C LYS A 142 12.98 8.54 -13.39
N VAL A 143 11.91 8.79 -12.62
CA VAL A 143 11.31 10.12 -12.44
C VAL A 143 12.33 11.13 -11.85
N LEU A 144 13.04 10.75 -10.78
CA LEU A 144 14.07 11.61 -10.17
C LEU A 144 15.29 11.82 -11.09
N ASN A 145 15.71 10.79 -11.84
CA ASN A 145 16.76 10.93 -12.84
C ASN A 145 16.37 11.93 -13.93
N TYR A 146 15.12 11.88 -14.39
CA TYR A 146 14.59 12.82 -15.38
C TYR A 146 14.60 14.25 -14.84
N PHE A 147 14.03 14.49 -13.66
CA PHE A 147 14.04 15.81 -13.01
C PHE A 147 15.47 16.34 -12.81
N SER A 148 16.42 15.48 -12.42
CA SER A 148 17.83 15.86 -12.25
C SER A 148 18.53 16.27 -13.56
N ALA A 149 18.01 15.85 -14.71
CA ALA A 149 18.53 16.22 -16.03
C ALA A 149 17.92 17.53 -16.58
N GLN A 150 16.82 18.02 -15.98
CA GLN A 150 16.19 19.27 -16.38
C GLN A 150 16.86 20.48 -15.71
N ASN A 151 16.91 21.60 -16.42
CA ASN A 151 17.37 22.89 -15.87
C ASN A 151 16.22 23.70 -15.21
N ASP A 152 15.15 23.03 -14.80
CA ASP A 152 13.95 23.64 -14.20
C ASP A 152 14.03 23.60 -12.65
N PRO A 153 14.09 24.77 -11.97
CA PRO A 153 14.10 24.84 -10.51
C PRO A 153 12.90 24.17 -9.83
N ALA A 154 11.72 24.13 -10.46
CA ALA A 154 10.52 23.52 -9.89
C ALA A 154 10.66 21.98 -9.83
N LEU A 155 11.21 21.39 -10.89
CA LEU A 155 11.51 19.95 -10.95
C LEU A 155 12.62 19.57 -9.98
N LEU A 156 13.67 20.40 -9.87
CA LEU A 156 14.76 20.18 -8.92
C LEU A 156 14.29 20.27 -7.46
N ASN A 157 13.30 21.13 -7.14
CA ASN A 157 12.69 21.17 -5.81
C ASN A 157 11.88 19.90 -5.51
N LEU A 158 11.09 19.42 -6.48
CA LEU A 158 10.28 18.21 -6.31
C LEU A 158 11.08 16.94 -6.03
N ILE A 159 12.34 16.86 -6.48
CA ILE A 159 13.26 15.78 -6.08
C ILE A 159 13.33 15.68 -4.55
N GLN A 160 13.51 16.83 -3.88
CA GLN A 160 13.61 16.87 -2.42
C GLN A 160 12.29 16.49 -1.75
N THR A 161 11.14 16.94 -2.28
CA THR A 161 9.82 16.58 -1.74
C THR A 161 9.54 15.07 -1.88
N PHE A 162 9.82 14.48 -3.04
CA PHE A 162 9.68 13.03 -3.27
C PHE A 162 10.62 12.19 -2.38
N GLU A 163 11.88 12.61 -2.20
CA GLU A 163 12.82 11.92 -1.31
C GLU A 163 12.43 12.06 0.16
N SER A 164 11.99 13.25 0.59
CA SER A 164 11.50 13.51 1.94
C SER A 164 10.28 12.64 2.26
N PHE A 165 9.28 12.59 1.37
CA PHE A 165 8.11 11.73 1.52
C PHE A 165 8.50 10.25 1.60
N LYS A 166 9.35 9.77 0.68
CA LYS A 166 9.83 8.38 0.67
C LYS A 166 10.52 8.02 1.98
N ASN A 167 11.43 8.86 2.47
CA ASN A 167 12.20 8.59 3.68
C ASN A 167 11.36 8.70 4.95
N THR A 168 10.31 9.54 4.94
CA THR A 168 9.39 9.73 6.07
C THR A 168 8.35 8.62 6.16
N ASN A 169 7.76 8.21 5.03
CA ASN A 169 6.52 7.43 4.97
C ASN A 169 6.63 6.07 4.28
N ILE A 170 7.70 5.79 3.53
CA ILE A 170 7.89 4.49 2.86
C ILE A 170 9.01 3.69 3.54
N PHE A 171 10.20 4.29 3.66
CA PHE A 171 11.42 3.65 4.18
C PHE A 171 11.99 4.41 5.39
N ASN A 172 11.23 4.45 6.48
CA ASN A 172 11.65 5.10 7.72
C ASN A 172 12.11 4.06 8.76
N SER A 173 13.41 4.03 9.06
CA SER A 173 14.00 3.11 10.05
C SER A 173 13.73 3.51 11.51
N SER A 174 13.26 4.73 11.76
CA SER A 174 12.93 5.25 13.09
C SER A 174 11.47 5.01 13.48
N LYS A 175 10.59 4.69 12.52
CA LYS A 175 9.21 4.26 12.81
C LYS A 175 9.17 2.76 13.10
N SER A 176 8.26 2.33 13.98
CA SER A 176 8.01 0.91 14.29
C SER A 176 7.43 0.12 13.09
N PHE A 177 6.80 0.82 12.16
CA PHE A 177 6.35 0.36 10.84
C PHE A 177 6.06 1.56 9.94
N THR A 178 5.85 1.29 8.65
CA THR A 178 5.26 2.23 7.68
C THR A 178 4.07 1.57 7.00
N VAL A 179 3.25 2.34 6.29
CA VAL A 179 2.15 1.83 5.45
C VAL A 179 2.66 0.75 4.48
N ARG A 180 3.83 0.95 3.86
CA ARG A 180 4.49 -0.02 2.96
C ARG A 180 4.81 -1.34 3.66
N THR A 181 5.30 -1.30 4.90
CA THR A 181 5.57 -2.51 5.69
C THR A 181 4.28 -3.30 5.95
N ILE A 182 3.18 -2.63 6.29
CA ILE A 182 1.89 -3.31 6.50
C ILE A 182 1.33 -3.86 5.19
N ALA A 183 1.36 -3.10 4.09
CA ALA A 183 0.91 -3.56 2.78
C ALA A 183 1.65 -4.84 2.33
N ASN A 184 2.97 -4.89 2.52
CA ASN A 184 3.77 -6.09 2.27
C ASN A 184 3.34 -7.27 3.17
N GLN A 185 3.05 -7.04 4.45
CA GLN A 185 2.53 -8.09 5.32
C GLN A 185 1.16 -8.62 4.84
N ILE A 186 0.24 -7.74 4.43
CA ILE A 186 -1.07 -8.14 3.88
C ILE A 186 -0.87 -8.96 2.60
N LYS A 187 0.03 -8.55 1.71
CA LYS A 187 0.35 -9.27 0.46
C LYS A 187 0.83 -10.71 0.72
N HIS A 188 1.68 -10.92 1.71
CA HIS A 188 2.26 -12.25 2.02
C HIS A 188 1.44 -13.11 3.00
N LYS A 189 0.52 -12.52 3.77
CA LYS A 189 -0.31 -13.22 4.77
C LYS A 189 -1.80 -13.25 4.42
N HIS A 190 -2.17 -12.66 3.28
CA HIS A 190 -3.55 -12.42 2.81
C HIS A 190 -4.46 -11.68 3.81
N SER A 191 -3.91 -11.12 4.89
CA SER A 191 -4.66 -10.62 6.03
C SER A 191 -3.88 -9.56 6.81
N LEU A 192 -4.60 -8.59 7.35
CA LEU A 192 -4.07 -7.67 8.36
C LEU A 192 -4.14 -8.36 9.73
N LYS A 193 -3.01 -8.48 10.43
CA LYS A 193 -2.95 -9.03 11.80
C LYS A 193 -2.74 -7.88 12.80
N VAL A 194 -3.62 -7.82 13.79
CA VAL A 194 -3.69 -6.74 14.79
C VAL A 194 -3.79 -7.30 16.20
N LYS A 195 -3.34 -6.55 17.21
CA LYS A 195 -3.28 -6.93 18.63
C LYS A 195 -4.65 -7.33 19.20
N GLU A 196 -5.70 -6.66 18.75
CA GLU A 196 -7.07 -6.75 19.28
C GLU A 196 -7.73 -8.10 18.94
N ILE A 197 -7.35 -8.69 17.80
CA ILE A 197 -7.93 -9.93 17.26
C ILE A 197 -6.97 -11.12 17.43
N ASN A 198 -5.66 -10.90 17.30
CA ASN A 198 -4.64 -11.95 17.41
C ASN A 198 -4.07 -11.95 18.83
N LYS A 199 -4.91 -12.35 19.79
CA LYS A 199 -4.47 -12.51 21.18
C LYS A 199 -3.52 -13.72 21.27
N PRO A 200 -2.37 -13.60 21.96
CA PRO A 200 -1.54 -14.75 22.32
C PRO A 200 -2.32 -15.82 23.08
N PHE A 201 -1.81 -17.06 23.12
CA PHE A 201 -2.51 -18.16 23.78
C PHE A 201 -2.66 -17.92 25.29
N ASP A 202 -3.87 -18.14 25.82
CA ASP A 202 -4.17 -18.11 27.26
C ASP A 202 -4.05 -19.52 27.84
N PHE A 203 -2.96 -19.79 28.56
CA PHE A 203 -2.74 -21.08 29.17
C PHE A 203 -3.14 -21.08 30.65
N ASN A 204 -4.12 -21.93 30.98
CA ASN A 204 -4.61 -22.14 32.33
C ASN A 204 -4.11 -23.48 32.85
N VAL A 205 -3.58 -23.48 34.08
CA VAL A 205 -3.16 -24.71 34.78
C VAL A 205 -3.98 -24.87 36.05
N ASP A 206 -4.39 -26.10 36.34
CA ASP A 206 -5.04 -26.42 37.61
C ASP A 206 -3.97 -26.59 38.70
N THR A 207 -4.11 -25.83 39.78
CA THR A 207 -3.23 -25.88 40.95
C THR A 207 -4.02 -26.30 42.20
N PRO A 208 -3.37 -26.70 43.31
CA PRO A 208 -4.06 -26.98 44.57
C PRO A 208 -4.87 -25.79 45.14
N GLN A 209 -4.65 -24.58 44.63
CA GLN A 209 -5.32 -23.33 45.03
C GLN A 209 -6.46 -22.94 44.07
N GLY A 210 -6.68 -23.71 42.99
CA GLY A 210 -7.63 -23.42 41.93
C GLY A 210 -6.95 -23.28 40.57
N LYS A 211 -7.74 -22.86 39.57
CA LYS A 211 -7.28 -22.69 38.19
C LYS A 211 -6.57 -21.34 38.02
N THR A 212 -5.35 -21.36 37.52
CA THR A 212 -4.46 -20.19 37.38
C THR A 212 -4.14 -19.94 35.91
N ASN A 213 -4.48 -18.76 35.39
CA ASN A 213 -3.96 -18.29 34.09
C ASN A 213 -2.50 -17.85 34.26
N LEU A 214 -1.59 -18.47 33.50
CA LEU A 214 -0.16 -18.17 33.57
C LEU A 214 0.16 -16.74 33.12
N ARG A 215 -0.53 -16.22 32.09
CA ARG A 215 -0.30 -14.89 31.52
C ARG A 215 -0.66 -13.79 32.51
N ASP A 216 -1.85 -13.87 33.09
CA ASP A 216 -2.35 -12.88 34.06
C ASP A 216 -1.44 -12.81 35.31
N ASN A 217 -0.91 -13.95 35.73
CA ASN A 217 -0.02 -14.07 36.89
C ASN A 217 1.47 -13.86 36.54
N LYS A 218 1.80 -13.56 35.27
CA LYS A 218 3.18 -13.39 34.76
C LYS A 218 4.09 -14.60 35.07
N MET A 219 3.52 -15.80 35.02
CA MET A 219 4.20 -17.07 35.24
C MET A 219 4.56 -17.72 33.90
N GLY A 220 5.73 -18.36 33.85
CA GLY A 220 6.13 -19.23 32.75
C GLY A 220 5.97 -20.70 33.11
N LEU A 221 5.95 -21.56 32.09
CA LEU A 221 6.04 -23.02 32.24
C LEU A 221 7.13 -23.56 31.30
N ALA A 222 7.89 -24.54 31.76
CA ALA A 222 8.71 -25.38 30.90
C ALA A 222 8.54 -26.84 31.32
N CYS A 223 8.14 -27.73 30.40
CA CYS A 223 8.07 -29.16 30.68
C CYS A 223 8.45 -29.99 29.44
N THR A 224 8.99 -31.19 29.69
CA THR A 224 9.28 -32.19 28.66
C THR A 224 8.46 -33.44 28.97
N ILE A 225 7.70 -33.93 27.99
CA ILE A 225 6.77 -35.05 28.14
C ILE A 225 7.13 -36.11 27.08
N PRO A 226 7.50 -37.34 27.45
CA PRO A 226 7.69 -38.42 26.49
C PRO A 226 6.34 -38.85 25.91
N PHE A 227 6.30 -39.17 24.62
CA PHE A 227 5.13 -39.77 23.98
C PHE A 227 5.46 -41.15 23.40
N PHE A 228 4.45 -41.99 23.31
CA PHE A 228 4.58 -43.43 23.10
C PHE A 228 3.91 -43.87 21.79
N ASP A 229 4.30 -45.04 21.30
CA ASP A 229 3.68 -45.68 20.13
C ASP A 229 2.28 -46.21 20.52
N GLU A 230 1.25 -45.89 19.74
CA GLU A 230 -0.12 -46.38 19.95
C GLU A 230 -0.19 -47.92 19.81
N ALA A 231 0.58 -48.51 18.90
CA ALA A 231 0.66 -49.95 18.70
C ALA A 231 1.60 -50.64 19.72
N ALA A 232 2.48 -49.88 20.38
CA ALA A 232 3.40 -50.39 21.39
C ALA A 232 3.57 -49.40 22.56
N PRO A 233 2.61 -49.32 23.50
CA PRO A 233 2.55 -48.25 24.52
C PRO A 233 3.74 -48.16 25.50
N ASN A 234 4.63 -49.15 25.53
CA ASN A 234 5.87 -49.11 26.32
C ASN A 234 7.06 -48.52 25.55
N THR A 235 6.91 -48.27 24.24
CA THR A 235 7.94 -47.73 23.35
C THR A 235 7.82 -46.22 23.29
N VAL A 236 8.81 -45.50 23.82
CA VAL A 236 8.91 -44.05 23.65
C VAL A 236 9.32 -43.75 22.20
N VAL A 237 8.53 -42.92 21.51
CA VAL A 237 8.75 -42.51 20.12
C VAL A 237 9.49 -41.17 20.04
N GLY A 238 9.30 -40.31 21.04
CA GLY A 238 9.95 -39.02 21.13
C GLY A 238 9.54 -38.23 22.37
N ASN A 239 9.83 -36.93 22.35
CA ASN A 239 9.48 -36.00 23.42
C ASN A 239 8.77 -34.77 22.86
N LEU A 240 7.72 -34.34 23.55
CA LEU A 240 7.14 -33.00 23.45
C LEU A 240 7.88 -32.08 24.42
N LYS A 241 8.36 -30.93 23.96
CA LYS A 241 8.92 -29.87 24.81
C LYS A 241 7.98 -28.68 24.76
N MET A 242 7.35 -28.37 25.87
CA MET A 242 6.45 -27.22 25.99
C MET A 242 7.15 -26.11 26.75
N GLU A 243 7.15 -24.90 26.18
CA GLU A 243 7.58 -23.67 26.84
C GLU A 243 6.44 -22.64 26.74
N PHE A 244 5.98 -22.12 27.87
CA PHE A 244 5.09 -20.98 27.93
C PHE A 244 5.84 -19.82 28.57
N LYS A 245 6.05 -18.75 27.81
CA LYS A 245 6.77 -17.56 28.29
C LYS A 245 6.05 -16.30 27.84
N ASP A 246 6.11 -16.03 26.54
CA ASP A 246 5.39 -14.93 25.90
C ASP A 246 4.16 -15.47 25.12
N ASP A 247 4.26 -16.68 24.59
CA ASP A 247 3.20 -17.49 23.99
C ASP A 247 3.46 -19.00 24.27
N LEU A 248 2.57 -19.89 23.82
CA LEU A 248 2.74 -21.34 23.97
C LEU A 248 3.54 -21.96 22.81
N TYR A 249 4.77 -22.38 23.09
CA TYR A 249 5.64 -23.11 22.18
C TYR A 249 5.57 -24.61 22.48
N ILE A 250 5.34 -25.45 21.47
CA ILE A 250 5.37 -26.92 21.55
C ILE A 250 6.31 -27.47 20.47
N ASP A 251 7.54 -27.79 20.85
CA ASP A 251 8.51 -28.49 20.00
C ASP A 251 8.31 -30.00 20.10
N ILE A 252 8.54 -30.73 19.01
CA ILE A 252 8.50 -32.21 18.97
C ILE A 252 9.86 -32.71 18.51
N GLU A 253 10.49 -33.57 19.31
CA GLU A 253 11.72 -34.27 18.92
C GLU A 253 11.47 -35.78 18.88
N TYR A 254 11.59 -36.37 17.69
CA TYR A 254 11.46 -37.80 17.46
C TYR A 254 12.80 -38.52 17.68
N ASN A 255 12.75 -39.76 18.14
CA ASN A 255 13.95 -40.60 18.30
C ASN A 255 14.64 -40.94 16.96
N SER A 256 13.97 -40.73 15.82
CA SER A 256 14.55 -40.77 14.47
C SER A 256 15.53 -39.62 14.18
N GLY A 257 15.54 -38.57 15.00
CA GLY A 257 16.27 -37.32 14.76
C GLY A 257 15.45 -36.24 14.06
N GLU A 258 14.22 -36.54 13.63
CA GLU A 258 13.29 -35.54 13.09
C GLU A 258 12.83 -34.56 14.18
N LYS A 259 12.66 -33.28 13.81
CA LYS A 259 12.28 -32.21 14.75
C LYS A 259 11.27 -31.26 14.14
N PHE A 260 10.17 -31.05 14.86
CA PHE A 260 9.25 -29.94 14.64
C PHE A 260 9.53 -28.85 15.68
N ARG A 261 9.59 -27.59 15.27
CA ARG A 261 9.90 -26.45 16.15
C ARG A 261 8.78 -25.44 16.10
N ALA A 262 8.19 -25.10 17.23
CA ALA A 262 7.04 -24.22 17.28
C ALA A 262 7.31 -22.83 16.72
N LYS A 263 8.51 -22.29 16.97
CA LYS A 263 8.98 -21.02 16.39
C LYS A 263 8.97 -20.94 14.86
N ASP A 264 8.89 -22.08 14.15
CA ASP A 264 8.84 -22.10 12.70
C ASP A 264 7.42 -21.78 12.18
N TYR A 265 6.37 -21.99 13.00
CA TYR A 265 4.99 -21.57 12.71
C TYR A 265 4.53 -20.36 13.55
N ILE A 266 4.97 -20.26 14.81
CA ILE A 266 4.83 -19.09 15.69
C ILE A 266 5.84 -18.04 15.22
N LYS A 267 5.45 -17.30 14.18
CA LYS A 267 6.19 -16.14 13.72
C LYS A 267 6.10 -15.07 14.80
N ASN A 268 7.25 -14.63 15.33
CA ASN A 268 7.37 -13.45 16.21
C ASN A 268 7.06 -12.17 15.41
N GLU A 269 5.80 -11.99 15.05
CA GLU A 269 5.30 -10.86 14.30
C GLU A 269 5.01 -9.72 15.28
N SER A 270 5.57 -8.54 15.02
CA SER A 270 5.10 -7.31 15.66
C SER A 270 3.66 -7.06 15.26
N LEU A 271 2.72 -7.46 16.12
CA LEU A 271 1.32 -7.06 16.03
C LEU A 271 1.24 -5.58 16.39
N TYR A 272 0.54 -4.80 15.58
CA TYR A 272 0.23 -3.39 15.83
C TYR A 272 -1.25 -3.26 16.21
N SER A 273 -1.60 -2.23 16.99
CA SER A 273 -3.01 -1.92 17.29
C SER A 273 -3.67 -1.25 16.11
N LEU A 274 -5.00 -1.36 16.03
CA LEU A 274 -5.84 -0.65 15.08
C LEU A 274 -5.62 0.88 15.21
N ASP A 275 -5.37 1.40 16.41
CA ASP A 275 -5.12 2.82 16.66
C ASP A 275 -3.74 3.28 16.16
N GLU A 276 -2.69 2.48 16.36
CA GLU A 276 -1.35 2.74 15.82
C GLU A 276 -1.41 2.78 14.28
N ILE A 277 -2.08 1.81 13.68
CA ILE A 277 -2.25 1.70 12.23
C ILE A 277 -3.06 2.89 11.70
N HIS A 278 -4.21 3.19 12.30
CA HIS A 278 -5.09 4.28 11.87
C HIS A 278 -4.37 5.64 11.89
N LYS A 279 -3.61 5.91 12.96
CA LYS A 279 -2.77 7.12 13.06
C LYS A 279 -1.76 7.24 11.92
N GLU A 280 -1.00 6.18 11.65
CA GLU A 280 0.04 6.20 10.62
C GLU A 280 -0.56 6.40 9.22
N LEU A 281 -1.75 5.83 8.94
CA LEU A 281 -2.46 6.05 7.69
C LEU A 281 -2.96 7.49 7.54
N ILE A 282 -3.49 8.11 8.61
CA ILE A 282 -3.89 9.53 8.56
C ILE A 282 -2.68 10.43 8.29
N ASN A 283 -1.53 10.17 8.93
CA ASN A 283 -0.30 10.92 8.65
C ASN A 283 0.12 10.75 7.18
N TYR A 284 0.16 9.51 6.68
CA TYR A 284 0.49 9.22 5.29
C TYR A 284 -0.46 9.92 4.30
N ALA A 285 -1.77 9.86 4.56
CA ALA A 285 -2.80 10.51 3.76
C ALA A 285 -2.67 12.04 3.74
N ASN A 286 -2.27 12.65 4.85
CA ASN A 286 -2.03 14.08 4.92
C ASN A 286 -0.75 14.51 4.20
N ASP A 287 0.33 13.71 4.31
CA ASP A 287 1.62 13.99 3.69
C ASP A 287 1.60 13.75 2.17
N ILE A 288 0.80 12.79 1.69
CA ILE A 288 0.68 12.51 0.25
C ILE A 288 -0.21 13.53 -0.48
N ILE A 289 -1.11 14.20 0.24
CA ILE A 289 -1.82 15.39 -0.28
C ILE A 289 -0.84 16.55 -0.51
N ASP A 290 0.10 16.82 0.41
CA ASP A 290 1.10 17.89 0.21
C ASP A 290 1.96 17.61 -1.03
N LEU A 291 2.40 16.35 -1.21
CA LEU A 291 3.15 15.94 -2.39
C LEU A 291 2.30 16.00 -3.67
N PHE A 292 0.99 15.70 -3.59
CA PHE A 292 0.07 15.88 -4.72
C PHE A 292 -0.10 17.35 -5.10
N GLU A 293 -0.29 18.25 -4.14
CA GLU A 293 -0.40 19.69 -4.40
C GLU A 293 0.87 20.22 -5.08
N ASP A 294 2.06 19.79 -4.66
CA ASP A 294 3.33 20.16 -5.30
C ASP A 294 3.48 19.61 -6.72
N VAL A 295 2.97 18.40 -7.01
CA VAL A 295 2.92 17.84 -8.36
C VAL A 295 1.88 18.55 -9.24
N SER A 296 0.70 18.87 -8.70
CA SER A 296 -0.38 19.55 -9.43
C SER A 296 0.06 20.91 -9.95
N LYS A 297 0.77 21.70 -9.13
CA LYS A 297 1.27 23.05 -9.50
C LYS A 297 2.10 23.07 -10.79
N LEU A 298 2.77 21.98 -11.15
CA LEU A 298 3.50 21.85 -12.42
C LEU A 298 2.57 21.74 -13.64
N ILE A 299 1.43 21.09 -13.45
CA ILE A 299 0.49 20.70 -14.50
C ILE A 299 -0.58 21.77 -14.68
N ASP A 300 -1.03 22.40 -13.59
CA ASP A 300 -2.07 23.45 -13.57
C ASP A 300 -1.78 24.57 -14.58
N ALA A 301 -0.51 24.96 -14.75
CA ALA A 301 -0.07 25.98 -15.70
C ALA A 301 -0.25 25.57 -17.18
N HIS A 302 -0.47 24.28 -17.45
CA HIS A 302 -0.67 23.70 -18.78
C HIS A 302 -2.11 23.17 -18.97
N LEU A 303 -2.99 23.26 -17.97
CA LEU A 303 -4.39 22.83 -18.07
C LEU A 303 -5.25 23.84 -18.83
N GLU A 304 -5.16 23.83 -20.15
CA GLU A 304 -6.09 24.56 -21.03
C GLU A 304 -7.36 23.73 -21.31
N PHE A 305 -8.52 24.37 -21.33
CA PHE A 305 -9.77 23.71 -21.71
C PHE A 305 -9.83 23.45 -23.22
N ASN A 306 -10.39 22.30 -23.59
CA ASN A 306 -10.72 21.96 -24.96
C ASN A 306 -11.84 22.92 -25.46
N PRO A 307 -11.59 23.77 -26.48
CA PRO A 307 -12.54 24.80 -26.91
C PRO A 307 -13.85 24.24 -27.46
N LEU A 308 -13.89 22.95 -27.83
CA LEU A 308 -15.12 22.27 -28.24
C LEU A 308 -16.06 21.95 -27.07
N LEU A 309 -15.53 21.87 -25.84
CA LEU A 309 -16.27 21.48 -24.64
C LEU A 309 -16.42 22.63 -23.62
N GLU A 310 -15.70 23.73 -23.77
CA GLU A 310 -15.79 24.91 -22.90
C GLU A 310 -17.22 25.49 -22.79
N SER A 311 -18.01 25.34 -23.85
CA SER A 311 -19.43 25.75 -23.91
C SER A 311 -20.38 24.82 -23.12
N ALA A 312 -19.93 23.62 -22.73
CA ALA A 312 -20.75 22.59 -22.08
C ALA A 312 -20.66 22.61 -20.54
N LYS A 313 -20.47 23.79 -19.92
CA LYS A 313 -20.51 23.98 -18.46
C LYS A 313 -21.89 23.65 -17.88
N PHE A 314 -22.11 22.39 -17.53
CA PHE A 314 -23.34 21.91 -16.89
C PHE A 314 -23.13 21.40 -15.46
N LYS A 315 -24.21 21.53 -14.68
CA LYS A 315 -24.27 21.42 -13.22
C LYS A 315 -23.62 20.14 -12.68
N SER A 316 -22.87 20.28 -11.59
CA SER A 316 -22.54 19.15 -10.73
C SER A 316 -23.84 18.52 -10.19
N THR A 317 -24.06 17.25 -10.49
CA THR A 317 -25.03 16.44 -9.76
C THR A 317 -24.40 16.02 -8.45
N SER A 318 -24.71 16.75 -7.37
CA SER A 318 -24.37 16.33 -6.01
C SER A 318 -25.04 15.00 -5.69
N LEU A 319 -24.24 13.94 -5.60
CA LEU A 319 -24.67 12.60 -5.27
C LEU A 319 -24.64 12.47 -3.74
N ASN A 320 -25.82 12.39 -3.10
CA ASN A 320 -25.87 12.15 -1.66
C ASN A 320 -25.49 10.68 -1.38
N LEU A 321 -24.28 10.48 -0.85
CA LEU A 321 -23.73 9.17 -0.52
C LEU A 321 -24.47 8.48 0.64
N ASP A 322 -25.13 9.22 1.55
CA ASP A 322 -25.94 8.66 2.66
C ASP A 322 -27.00 7.66 2.17
N LYS A 323 -27.42 7.76 0.90
CA LYS A 323 -28.38 6.84 0.27
C LYS A 323 -27.87 5.39 0.23
N PHE A 324 -26.56 5.17 0.18
CA PHE A 324 -25.96 3.85 -0.01
C PHE A 324 -25.52 3.17 1.32
N PHE A 325 -25.66 3.88 2.45
CA PHE A 325 -25.11 3.46 3.74
C PHE A 325 -26.14 3.55 4.89
N LYS A 326 -27.44 3.41 4.58
CA LYS A 326 -28.56 3.32 5.54
C LYS A 326 -29.34 2.03 5.38
#